data_AF-A0A516AGV3-F1
#
_entry.id   AF-A0A516AGV3-F1
#
_cell.length_a   1.000
_cell.length_b   1.000
_cell.length_c   1.000
_cell.angle_alpha   90.00
_cell.angle_beta   90.00
_cell.angle_gamma   90.00
#
_symmetry.space_group_name_H-M   'P 1'
#
loop_
_entity.id
_entity.type
_entity.pdbx_description
1 polymer ?
#
loop_
_entity_poly.entity_id
_entity_poly.type
_entity_poly.pdbx_seq_one_letter_code
_entity_poly.pdbx_strand_id
1 'polypeptide(L)'
;MTTVSKLGIQGIRSFDHERTEVLDFELPVTLIVGPNGSGKTTIIECLKMASCGALPPNARNGHGFIHDPAVAKLPEVKAQIRM
;
A
#
# COMPACT_ATOMS: atom_id res chain seq x y z
N MET A 1 -6.12 -19.87 14.92
CA MET A 1 -6.70 -19.23 13.72
C MET A 1 -5.75 -18.10 13.35
N THR A 2 -5.24 -18.07 12.11
CA THR A 2 -4.28 -17.06 11.67
C THR A 2 -5.05 -15.80 11.24
N THR A 3 -4.65 -14.63 11.72
CA THR A 3 -5.29 -13.35 11.41
C THR A 3 -4.25 -12.33 10.93
N VAL A 4 -4.67 -11.40 10.08
CA VAL A 4 -3.89 -10.20 9.78
C VAL A 4 -4.18 -9.21 10.89
N SER A 5 -3.15 -8.73 11.59
CA SER A 5 -3.30 -7.78 12.70
C SER A 5 -2.95 -6.36 12.28
N LYS A 6 -1.86 -6.19 11.52
CA LYS A 6 -1.39 -4.89 11.06
C LYS A 6 -0.90 -4.95 9.62
N LEU A 7 -0.92 -3.78 8.97
CA LEU A 7 -0.27 -3.56 7.68
C LEU A 7 0.38 -2.18 7.67
N GLY A 8 1.69 -2.15 7.51
CA GLY A 8 2.47 -0.93 7.25
C GLY A 8 2.64 -0.73 5.75
N ILE A 9 2.36 0.49 5.27
CA ILE A 9 2.51 0.90 3.87
C ILE A 9 3.33 2.19 3.80
N GLN A 10 4.36 2.21 2.96
CA GLN A 10 5.18 3.39 2.67
C GLN A 10 5.53 3.43 1.18
N GLY A 11 5.43 4.60 0.57
CA GLY A 11 5.88 4.83 -0.81
C GLY A 11 5.15 4.00 -1.86
N ILE A 12 3.90 3.61 -1.61
CA ILE A 12 3.05 2.87 -2.55
C ILE A 12 1.95 3.80 -3.06
N ARG A 13 1.93 4.09 -4.36
CA ARG A 13 0.96 4.99 -5.01
C ARG A 13 0.80 6.31 -4.24
N SER A 14 -0.38 6.59 -3.70
CA SER A 14 -0.69 7.82 -2.96
C SER A 14 -0.18 7.82 -1.51
N PHE A 15 0.35 6.71 -1.01
CA PHE A 15 0.99 6.68 0.31
C PHE A 15 2.34 7.40 0.24
N ASP A 16 2.57 8.23 1.25
CA ASP A 16 3.77 9.04 1.39
C ASP A 16 5.03 8.17 1.41
N HIS A 17 6.11 8.65 0.81
CA HIS A 17 7.36 7.89 0.71
C HIS A 17 8.27 8.08 1.92
N GLU A 18 8.06 9.09 2.76
CA GLU A 18 8.84 9.36 3.97
C GLU A 18 8.18 8.74 5.21
N ARG A 19 6.84 8.71 5.23
CA ARG A 19 6.06 8.19 6.35
C ARG A 19 5.44 6.83 6.06
N THR A 20 5.65 5.89 6.98
CA THR A 20 4.87 4.65 7.01
C THR A 20 3.51 4.89 7.65
N GLU A 21 2.44 4.62 6.91
CA GLU A 21 1.09 4.54 7.45
C GLU A 21 0.82 3.10 7.92
N VAL A 22 0.29 2.96 9.14
CA VAL A 22 0.00 1.66 9.76
C VAL A 22 -1.50 1.51 9.92
N LEU A 23 -2.05 0.44 9.38
CA LEU A 23 -3.45 0.04 9.56
C LEU A 23 -3.54 -1.12 10.55
N ASP A 24 -4.40 -0.97 11.54
CA ASP A 24 -4.79 -2.05 12.46
C ASP A 24 -6.07 -2.71 11.94
N PHE A 25 -6.07 -4.03 11.82
CA PHE A 25 -7.25 -4.82 11.41
C PHE A 25 -8.01 -5.30 12.64
N GLU A 26 -9.26 -4.89 12.73
CA GLU A 26 -10.20 -5.27 13.77
C GLU A 26 -10.96 -6.54 13.38
N LEU A 27 -11.28 -7.35 14.39
CA LEU A 27 -12.11 -8.54 14.27
C LEU A 27 -13.53 -8.25 14.80
N PRO A 28 -14.58 -8.84 14.21
CA PRO A 28 -14.53 -9.76 13.07
C PRO A 28 -14.46 -9.05 11.70
N VAL A 29 -14.65 -7.73 11.66
CA VAL A 29 -14.77 -6.95 10.42
C VAL A 29 -14.03 -5.62 10.58
N THR A 30 -13.19 -5.28 9.61
CA THR A 30 -12.58 -3.95 9.47
C THR A 30 -13.25 -3.20 8.32
N LEU A 31 -13.73 -1.97 8.56
CA LEU A 31 -14.35 -1.14 7.54
C LEU A 31 -13.38 -0.07 7.03
N ILE A 32 -13.07 -0.09 5.73
CA ILE A 32 -12.21 0.89 5.09
C ILE A 32 -13.08 1.87 4.28
N VAL A 33 -13.18 3.12 4.74
CA VAL A 33 -13.97 4.19 4.12
C VAL A 33 -13.12 5.39 3.74
N GLY A 34 -13.61 6.21 2.81
CA GLY A 34 -12.93 7.42 2.36
C GLY A 34 -13.38 7.87 0.96
N PRO A 35 -13.04 9.09 0.54
CA PRO A 35 -13.42 9.62 -0.77
C PRO A 35 -12.75 8.89 -1.95
N ASN A 36 -13.20 9.16 -3.17
CA ASN A 36 -12.54 8.63 -4.37
C ASN A 36 -11.09 9.11 -4.44
N GLY A 37 -10.17 8.22 -4.82
CA GLY A 37 -8.74 8.53 -4.85
C GLY A 37 -8.02 8.47 -3.50
N SER A 38 -8.70 8.16 -2.39
CA SER A 38 -8.08 8.12 -1.05
C SER A 38 -7.19 6.92 -0.74
N GLY A 39 -6.86 6.08 -1.73
CA GLY A 39 -5.98 4.91 -1.52
C GLY A 39 -6.65 3.63 -0.98
N LYS A 40 -7.98 3.55 -0.88
CA LYS A 40 -8.69 2.34 -0.39
C LYS A 40 -8.29 1.06 -1.13
N THR A 41 -8.34 1.09 -2.46
CA THR A 41 -7.95 -0.05 -3.31
C THR A 41 -6.47 -0.40 -3.12
N THR A 42 -5.61 0.61 -2.90
CA THR A 42 -4.18 0.42 -2.69
C THR A 42 -3.89 -0.38 -1.42
N ILE A 43 -4.69 -0.24 -0.37
CA ILE A 43 -4.57 -1.07 0.84
C ILE A 43 -4.78 -2.56 0.49
N ILE A 44 -5.81 -2.85 -0.30
CA ILE A 44 -6.12 -4.23 -0.73
C ILE A 44 -5.03 -4.78 -1.66
N GLU A 45 -4.49 -3.96 -2.55
CA GLU A 45 -3.34 -4.32 -3.39
C GLU A 45 -2.09 -4.63 -2.53
N CYS A 46 -1.84 -3.86 -1.47
CA CYS A 46 -0.72 -4.11 -0.55
C CYS A 46 -0.90 -5.41 0.23
N LEU A 47 -2.11 -5.72 0.68
CA LEU A 47 -2.42 -7.02 1.30
C LEU A 47 -2.10 -8.18 0.35
N LYS A 48 -2.53 -8.06 -0.91
CA LYS A 48 -2.27 -9.08 -1.94
C LYS A 48 -0.78 -9.23 -2.23
N MET A 49 -0.05 -8.12 -2.31
CA MET A 49 1.40 -8.15 -2.52
C MET A 49 2.13 -8.79 -1.34
N ALA A 50 1.79 -8.43 -0.10
CA ALA A 50 2.42 -8.98 1.10
C ALA A 50 2.14 -10.46 1.31
N SER A 51 0.93 -10.92 1.02
CA SER A 51 0.52 -12.32 1.25
C SER A 51 0.83 -13.25 0.08
N CYS A 52 0.85 -12.75 -1.16
CA CYS A 52 0.98 -13.58 -2.37
C CYS A 52 2.12 -13.17 -3.30
N GLY A 53 2.85 -12.09 -3.02
CA GLY A 53 3.89 -11.55 -3.92
C GLY A 53 3.36 -11.04 -5.26
N ALA A 54 2.05 -10.79 -5.37
CA ALA A 54 1.39 -10.45 -6.62
C ALA A 54 1.07 -8.94 -6.71
N LEU A 55 1.63 -8.30 -7.74
CA LEU A 55 1.36 -6.90 -8.08
C LEU A 55 -0.05 -6.72 -8.70
N PRO A 56 -0.61 -5.50 -8.67
CA PRO A 56 -1.87 -5.22 -9.34
C PRO A 56 -1.76 -5.34 -10.87
N PRO A 57 -2.87 -5.65 -11.57
CA PRO A 57 -2.89 -5.67 -13.02
C PRO A 57 -2.48 -4.28 -13.55
N ASN A 58 -1.66 -4.27 -14.60
CA ASN A 58 -1.04 -3.08 -15.20
C ASN A 58 0.18 -2.49 -14.46
N ALA A 59 0.59 -3.03 -13.30
CA ALA A 59 1.86 -2.64 -12.68
C ALA A 59 3.04 -3.46 -13.22
N ARG A 60 3.31 -3.38 -14.54
CA ARG A 60 4.46 -4.09 -15.15
C ARG A 60 5.76 -3.58 -14.52
N ASN A 61 6.59 -4.50 -14.00
CA ASN A 61 7.84 -4.18 -13.30
C ASN A 61 7.70 -3.13 -12.18
N GLY A 62 6.54 -3.05 -11.52
CA GLY A 62 6.29 -2.10 -10.42
C GLY A 62 5.92 -0.67 -10.86
N HIS A 63 5.92 -0.37 -12.17
CA HIS A 63 5.49 0.92 -12.68
C HIS A 63 4.04 1.22 -12.28
N GLY A 64 3.80 2.38 -11.67
CA GLY A 64 2.49 2.80 -11.20
C GLY A 64 2.05 2.17 -9.87
N PHE A 65 2.86 1.29 -9.27
CA PHE A 65 2.64 0.79 -7.91
C PHE A 65 3.50 1.51 -6.87
N ILE A 66 4.78 1.72 -7.18
CA ILE A 66 5.68 2.57 -6.37
C ILE A 66 5.29 4.04 -6.56
N HIS A 67 5.37 4.84 -5.49
CA HIS A 67 5.18 6.29 -5.54
C HIS A 67 6.11 6.90 -6.60
N ASP A 68 5.64 7.88 -7.37
CA ASP A 68 6.42 8.42 -8.48
C ASP A 68 7.50 9.39 -7.96
N PRO A 69 8.81 9.12 -8.17
CA PRO A 69 9.87 10.04 -7.78
C PRO A 69 9.75 11.42 -8.43
N ALA A 70 9.18 11.51 -9.63
CA ALA A 70 8.97 12.79 -10.32
C ALA A 70 7.93 13.66 -9.59
N VAL A 71 6.90 13.04 -8.99
CA VAL A 71 5.93 13.74 -8.15
C VAL A 71 6.57 14.23 -6.85
N ALA A 72 7.43 13.40 -6.25
CA ALA A 72 8.22 13.74 -5.07
C ALA A 72 9.35 14.76 -5.34
N LYS A 73 9.72 14.98 -6.61
CA LYS A 73 10.90 15.76 -7.04
C LYS A 73 12.21 15.21 -6.43
N LEU A 74 12.29 13.89 -6.31
CA LEU A 74 13.45 13.17 -5.79
C LEU A 74 14.03 12.25 -6.87
N PRO A 75 15.35 11.93 -6.81
CA PRO A 75 15.97 11.00 -7.76
C PRO A 75 15.48 9.55 -7.57
N GLU A 76 15.12 9.20 -6.33
CA GLU A 76 14.55 7.91 -5.98
C GLU A 76 13.57 8.06 -4.82
N VAL A 77 12.66 7.10 -4.68
CA VAL A 77 11.81 6.96 -3.49
C VAL A 77 11.88 5.52 -3.00
N LYS A 78 11.69 5.33 -1.70
CA LYS A 78 11.64 4.01 -1.07
C LYS A 78 10.20 3.59 -0.89
N ALA A 79 9.95 2.31 -1.11
CA ALA A 79 8.65 1.71 -0.93
C ALA A 79 8.77 0.45 -0.07
N GLN A 80 7.83 0.27 0.85
CA GLN A 80 7.81 -0.88 1.75
C GLN A 80 6.37 -1.26 2.12
N ILE A 81 6.13 -2.57 2.17
CA ILE A 81 4.93 -3.16 2.75
C ILE A 81 5.37 -4.10 3.86
N ARG A 82 4.77 -3.99 5.05
CA ARG A 82 5.09 -4.81 6.22
C ARG A 82 3.81 -5.39 6.82
N MET A 83 3.75 -6.71 6.96
CA MET A 83 2.64 -7.46 7.55
C MET A 83 3.13 -8.21 8.78
#